data_AF-A0A0U1RQ09-F1
#
_entry.id   AF-A0A0U1RQ09-F1
#
_cell.length_a   1.000
_cell.length_b   1.000
_cell.length_c   1.000
_cell.angle_alpha   90.00
_cell.angle_beta   90.00
_cell.angle_gamma   90.00
#
_symmetry.space_group_name_H-M   'P 1'
#
loop_
_entity.id
_entity.type
_entity.pdbx_description
1 polymer ?
#
loop_
_entity_poly.entity_id
_entity_poly.type
_entity_poly.pdbx_seq_one_letter_code
_entity_poly.pdbx_strand_id
1 'polypeptide(L)'
;MDHQTDSSISFLPHLEAKIRQTHNLARLLTKYAEQLLEEYVQQQGEPFGLPGFSPPRLPLAGLSGPAPSHAGLPVSERLRQDAAALSVLPALLDAVRRRQAELNPRAPRLLRSLEDAARQVRALGAAVETVLAALGAAARGPGPEPVTV
;
A
#
# COMPACT_ATOMS: atom_id res chain seq x y z
N MET A 1 -17.47 3.66 39.39
CA MET A 1 -17.90 3.90 38.00
C MET A 1 -16.62 4.27 37.26
N ASP A 2 -15.83 3.27 36.83
CA ASP A 2 -14.41 3.48 36.47
C ASP A 2 -13.99 2.75 35.18
N HIS A 3 -14.94 2.28 34.36
CA HIS A 3 -14.64 1.49 33.14
C HIS A 3 -14.34 2.34 31.89
N GLN A 4 -14.58 3.66 31.96
CA GLN A 4 -14.59 4.56 30.81
C GLN A 4 -13.19 5.07 30.43
N THR A 5 -12.30 5.20 31.42
CA THR A 5 -10.88 5.54 31.26
C THR A 5 -10.07 4.33 30.79
N ASP A 6 -10.31 3.13 31.32
CA ASP A 6 -9.56 1.93 30.94
C ASP A 6 -9.68 1.56 29.45
N SER A 7 -10.87 1.76 28.87
CA SER A 7 -11.11 1.48 27.44
C SER A 7 -10.35 2.45 26.53
N SER A 8 -10.22 3.72 26.94
CA SER A 8 -9.48 4.74 26.18
C SER A 8 -7.96 4.57 26.35
N ILE A 9 -7.50 4.14 27.53
CA ILE A 9 -6.09 3.86 27.85
C ILE A 9 -5.60 2.61 27.11
N SER A 10 -6.46 1.61 26.88
CA SER A 10 -6.11 0.39 26.11
C SER A 10 -6.08 0.61 24.59
N PHE A 11 -6.87 1.57 24.07
CA PHE A 11 -7.02 1.81 22.63
C PHE A 11 -5.79 2.50 22.00
N LEU A 12 -5.20 3.48 22.67
CA LEU A 12 -4.08 4.26 22.11
C LEU A 12 -2.80 3.42 21.87
N PRO A 13 -2.35 2.57 22.81
CA PRO A 13 -1.18 1.70 22.58
C PRO A 13 -1.41 0.67 21.47
N HIS A 14 -2.64 0.16 21.34
CA HIS A 14 -3.00 -0.79 20.28
C HIS A 14 -2.98 -0.14 18.89
N LEU A 15 -3.52 1.08 18.79
CA LEU A 15 -3.47 1.87 17.56
C LEU A 15 -2.02 2.22 17.17
N GLU A 16 -1.20 2.64 18.12
CA GLU A 16 0.22 2.93 17.87
C GLU A 16 0.97 1.69 17.36
N ALA A 17 0.75 0.53 17.97
CA ALA A 17 1.32 -0.74 17.52
C ALA A 17 0.92 -1.07 16.08
N LYS A 18 -0.35 -0.87 15.72
CA LYS A 18 -0.85 -1.10 14.36
C LYS A 18 -0.26 -0.11 13.35
N ILE A 19 -0.11 1.16 13.72
CA ILE A 19 0.56 2.17 12.89
C ILE A 19 2.02 1.76 12.64
N ARG A 20 2.76 1.38 13.68
CA ARG A 20 4.16 0.94 13.57
C ARG A 20 4.30 -0.31 12.71
N GLN A 21 3.42 -1.29 12.88
CA GLN A 21 3.40 -2.50 12.06
C GLN A 21 3.15 -2.16 10.58
N THR A 22 2.15 -1.34 10.29
CA THR A 22 1.80 -0.92 8.92
C THR A 22 2.94 -0.16 8.26
N HIS A 23 3.59 0.75 9.01
CA HIS A 23 4.76 1.49 8.53
C HIS A 23 5.96 0.57 8.23
N ASN A 24 6.26 -0.37 9.12
CA ASN A 24 7.34 -1.34 8.91
C ASN A 24 7.08 -2.22 7.67
N LEU A 25 5.83 -2.66 7.48
CA LEU A 25 5.45 -3.40 6.29
C LEU A 25 5.63 -2.55 5.03
N ALA A 26 5.12 -1.31 5.01
CA ALA A 26 5.29 -0.41 3.87
C ALA A 26 6.76 -0.23 3.49
N ARG A 27 7.62 0.03 4.47
CA ARG A 27 9.07 0.21 4.27
C ARG A 27 9.76 -1.05 3.75
N LEU A 28 9.31 -2.24 4.20
CA LEU A 28 9.81 -3.51 3.69
C LEU A 28 9.41 -3.73 2.23
N LEU A 29 8.14 -3.45 1.89
CA LEU A 29 7.64 -3.58 0.52
C LEU A 29 8.31 -2.61 -0.45
N THR A 30 8.67 -1.40 -0.01
CA THR A 30 9.48 -0.48 -0.83
C THR A 30 10.81 -1.11 -1.24
N LYS A 31 11.51 -1.76 -0.30
CA LYS A 31 12.79 -2.44 -0.61
C LYS A 31 12.59 -3.61 -1.58
N TYR A 32 11.53 -4.39 -1.40
CA TYR A 32 11.23 -5.50 -2.32
C TYR A 32 10.76 -5.03 -3.69
N ALA A 33 10.14 -3.85 -3.79
CA ALA A 33 9.74 -3.27 -5.07
C ALA A 33 10.95 -2.94 -5.96
N GLU A 34 12.05 -2.45 -5.38
CA GLU A 34 13.31 -2.21 -6.11
C GLU A 34 13.86 -3.52 -6.68
N GLN A 35 13.94 -4.57 -5.86
CA GLN A 35 14.41 -5.88 -6.30
C GLN A 35 13.50 -6.50 -7.38
N LEU A 36 12.18 -6.35 -7.25
CA LEU A 36 11.21 -6.82 -8.24
C LEU A 36 11.36 -6.07 -9.56
N LEU A 37 11.60 -4.76 -9.52
CA LEU A 37 11.82 -3.95 -10.71
C LEU A 37 13.11 -4.37 -11.44
N GLU A 38 14.20 -4.58 -10.70
CA GLU A 38 15.45 -5.10 -11.25
C GLU A 38 15.25 -6.46 -11.93
N GLU A 39 14.59 -7.40 -11.24
CA GLU A 39 14.27 -8.72 -11.80
C GLU A 39 13.41 -8.59 -13.06
N TYR A 40 12.37 -7.74 -13.03
CA TYR A 40 11.50 -7.50 -14.18
C TYR A 40 12.29 -6.98 -15.39
N VAL A 41 13.11 -5.94 -15.20
CA VAL A 41 13.90 -5.32 -16.26
C VAL A 41 14.91 -6.30 -16.85
N GLN A 42 15.56 -7.10 -16.00
CA GLN A 42 16.49 -8.13 -16.44
C GLN A 42 15.82 -9.14 -17.38
N GLN A 43 14.58 -9.54 -17.10
CA GLN A 43 13.83 -10.46 -17.96
C GLN A 43 13.32 -9.82 -19.26
N GLN A 44 13.31 -8.49 -19.39
CA GLN A 44 12.87 -7.85 -20.64
C GLN A 44 13.97 -7.83 -21.72
N GLY A 45 15.24 -8.06 -21.34
CA GLY A 45 16.37 -8.01 -22.27
C GLY A 45 16.64 -6.61 -22.83
N GLU A 46 17.37 -6.54 -23.93
CA GLU A 46 17.61 -5.27 -24.62
C GLU A 46 16.35 -4.76 -25.33
N PRO A 47 16.09 -3.44 -25.33
CA PRO A 47 16.92 -2.35 -24.80
C PRO A 47 16.69 -2.03 -23.32
N PHE A 48 15.77 -2.71 -22.64
CA PHE A 48 15.34 -2.37 -21.27
C PHE A 48 16.44 -2.54 -20.22
N GLY A 49 17.36 -3.50 -20.43
CA GLY A 49 18.51 -3.73 -19.55
C GLY A 49 19.72 -2.81 -19.80
N LEU A 50 19.66 -1.90 -20.79
CA LEU A 50 20.78 -1.02 -21.13
C LEU A 50 20.90 0.16 -20.15
N PRO A 51 22.11 0.48 -19.65
CA PRO A 51 22.33 1.69 -18.86
C PRO A 51 21.90 2.95 -19.64
N GLY A 52 21.06 3.79 -19.04
CA GLY A 52 20.58 5.02 -19.66
C GLY A 52 19.34 4.87 -20.53
N PHE A 53 18.82 3.66 -20.74
CA PHE A 53 17.51 3.47 -21.35
C PHE A 53 16.41 4.03 -20.45
N SER A 54 15.64 5.00 -20.95
CA SER A 54 14.46 5.54 -20.29
C SER A 54 13.21 5.13 -21.08
N PRO A 55 12.40 4.17 -20.58
CA PRO A 55 11.18 3.80 -21.28
C PRO A 55 10.20 5.01 -21.35
N PRO A 56 9.35 5.08 -22.39
CA PRO A 56 8.29 6.07 -22.46
C PRO A 56 7.43 6.01 -21.18
N ARG A 57 7.25 7.14 -20.51
CA ARG A 57 6.40 7.21 -19.31
C ARG A 57 4.94 7.18 -19.74
N LEU A 58 4.26 6.08 -19.43
CA LEU A 58 2.81 5.94 -19.64
C LEU A 58 2.07 6.38 -18.37
N PRO A 59 1.16 7.37 -18.45
CA PRO A 59 0.28 7.67 -17.34
C PRO A 59 -0.68 6.50 -17.11
N LEU A 60 -0.62 5.87 -15.94
CA LEU A 60 -1.54 4.80 -15.56
C LEU A 60 -2.76 5.41 -14.87
N ALA A 61 -3.94 5.23 -15.46
CA ALA A 61 -5.20 5.69 -14.85
C ALA A 61 -5.40 5.03 -13.47
N GLY A 62 -5.64 5.84 -12.44
CA GLY A 62 -5.85 5.36 -11.07
C GLY A 62 -4.58 5.14 -10.25
N LEU A 63 -3.39 5.30 -10.82
CA LEU A 63 -2.15 5.40 -10.06
C LEU A 63 -1.62 6.83 -10.15
N SER A 64 -1.59 7.52 -9.00
CA SER A 64 -0.83 8.76 -8.90
C SER A 64 0.61 8.48 -9.32
N GLY A 65 1.15 9.25 -10.26
CA GLY A 65 2.57 9.15 -10.59
C GLY A 65 3.43 9.33 -9.34
N PRO A 66 4.70 8.87 -9.34
CA PRO A 66 5.64 9.17 -8.26
C PRO A 66 5.88 10.68 -8.24
N ALA A 67 5.02 11.40 -7.52
CA ALA A 67 5.03 12.84 -7.43
C ALA A 67 5.18 13.23 -5.96
N PRO A 68 5.67 14.45 -5.68
CA PRO A 68 5.65 15.04 -4.34
C PRO A 68 4.22 15.34 -3.84
N SER A 69 3.19 14.68 -4.40
CA SER A 69 1.75 14.97 -4.30
C SER A 69 1.17 14.88 -2.89
N HIS A 70 1.95 14.40 -1.93
CA HIS A 70 1.55 14.28 -0.53
C HIS A 70 2.06 15.42 0.37
N ALA A 71 3.07 16.20 -0.05
CA ALA A 71 3.78 17.12 0.86
C ALA A 71 2.88 18.23 1.46
N GLY A 72 1.76 18.57 0.83
CA GLY A 72 0.79 19.57 1.32
C GLY A 72 -0.54 19.01 1.84
N LEU A 73 -0.76 17.71 1.76
CA LEU A 73 -2.05 17.11 2.13
C LEU A 73 -2.11 16.75 3.63
N PRO A 74 -3.28 16.87 4.28
CA PRO A 74 -3.50 16.32 5.61
C PRO A 74 -3.19 14.83 5.67
N VAL A 75 -2.67 14.34 6.80
CA VAL A 75 -2.30 12.91 7.00
C VAL A 75 -3.43 11.96 6.60
N SER A 76 -4.67 12.27 6.98
CA SER A 76 -5.84 11.44 6.67
C SER A 76 -6.17 11.40 5.17
N GLU A 77 -5.94 12.48 4.45
CA GLU A 77 -6.14 12.54 2.99
C GLU A 77 -5.04 11.77 2.26
N ARG A 78 -3.77 11.91 2.70
CA ARG A 78 -2.67 11.09 2.18
C ARG A 78 -2.94 9.60 2.33
N LEU A 79 -3.34 9.18 3.54
CA LEU A 79 -3.64 7.77 3.82
C LEU A 79 -4.82 7.25 2.98
N ARG A 80 -5.84 8.08 2.72
CA ARG A 80 -6.95 7.71 1.81
C ARG A 80 -6.47 7.51 0.38
N GLN A 81 -5.59 8.38 -0.11
CA GLN A 81 -5.00 8.25 -1.45
C GLN A 81 -4.10 7.02 -1.54
N ASP A 82 -3.30 6.75 -0.51
CA ASP A 82 -2.50 5.52 -0.41
C ASP A 82 -3.39 4.27 -0.42
N ALA A 83 -4.48 4.25 0.36
CA ALA A 83 -5.44 3.14 0.37
C ALA A 83 -6.09 2.93 -1.01
N ALA A 84 -6.50 4.00 -1.68
CA ALA A 84 -7.05 3.93 -3.03
C ALA A 84 -6.03 3.36 -4.04
N ALA A 85 -4.77 3.80 -3.99
CA ALA A 85 -3.71 3.26 -4.84
C ALA A 85 -3.45 1.77 -4.55
N LEU A 86 -3.38 1.38 -3.28
CA LEU A 86 -3.18 0.00 -2.83
C LEU A 86 -4.36 -0.92 -3.20
N SER A 87 -5.56 -0.38 -3.41
CA SER A 87 -6.72 -1.15 -3.86
C SER A 87 -6.63 -1.57 -5.34
N VAL A 88 -5.99 -0.74 -6.17
CA VAL A 88 -5.89 -0.96 -7.63
C VAL A 88 -4.63 -1.76 -8.00
N LEU A 89 -3.53 -1.51 -7.30
CA LEU A 89 -2.21 -2.05 -7.63
C LEU A 89 -2.13 -3.59 -7.73
N PRO A 90 -2.81 -4.41 -6.89
CA PRO A 90 -2.78 -5.86 -7.01
C PRO A 90 -3.29 -6.37 -8.36
N ALA A 91 -4.36 -5.78 -8.89
CA ALA A 91 -4.92 -6.18 -10.18
C ALA A 91 -3.97 -5.83 -11.35
N LEU A 92 -3.25 -4.71 -11.23
CA LEU A 92 -2.20 -4.33 -12.18
C LEU A 92 -1.02 -5.31 -12.14
N LEU A 93 -0.54 -5.67 -10.93
CA LEU A 93 0.51 -6.68 -10.78
C LEU A 93 0.10 -8.04 -11.34
N ASP A 94 -1.16 -8.45 -11.14
CA ASP A 94 -1.70 -9.68 -11.75
C ASP A 94 -1.74 -9.61 -13.28
N ALA A 95 -2.09 -8.45 -13.86
CA ALA A 95 -2.07 -8.25 -15.30
C ALA A 95 -0.63 -8.31 -15.86
N VAL A 96 0.33 -7.66 -15.18
CA VAL A 96 1.76 -7.74 -15.53
C VAL A 96 2.23 -9.19 -15.45
N ARG A 97 1.88 -9.93 -14.40
CA ARG A 97 2.24 -11.35 -14.23
C ARG A 97 1.73 -12.21 -15.39
N ARG A 98 0.46 -12.06 -15.78
CA ARG A 98 -0.11 -12.79 -16.93
C ARG A 98 0.66 -12.47 -18.21
N ARG A 99 0.97 -11.19 -18.45
CA ARG A 99 1.73 -10.78 -19.63
C ARG A 99 3.16 -11.33 -19.61
N GLN A 100 3.81 -11.35 -18.44
CA GLN A 100 5.14 -11.93 -18.30
C GLN A 100 5.14 -13.45 -18.46
N ALA A 101 4.05 -14.15 -18.15
CA ALA A 101 3.95 -15.59 -18.42
C ALA A 101 3.95 -15.89 -19.93
N GLU A 102 3.38 -14.99 -20.74
CA GLU A 102 3.39 -15.08 -22.20
C GLU A 102 4.76 -14.71 -22.79
N LEU A 103 5.35 -13.61 -22.33
CA LEU A 103 6.60 -13.07 -22.89
C LEU A 103 7.84 -13.82 -22.41
N ASN A 104 7.86 -14.18 -21.13
CA ASN A 104 9.00 -14.77 -20.42
C ASN A 104 8.60 -16.08 -19.72
N PRO A 105 8.14 -17.11 -20.46
CA PRO A 105 7.68 -18.38 -19.87
C PRO A 105 8.78 -19.13 -19.10
N ARG A 106 10.05 -18.80 -19.35
CA ARG A 106 11.22 -19.38 -18.66
C ARG A 106 11.64 -18.62 -17.41
N ALA A 107 10.86 -17.64 -16.96
CA ALA A 107 11.14 -16.83 -15.76
C ALA A 107 10.16 -17.11 -14.61
N PRO A 108 10.08 -18.35 -14.08
CA PRO A 108 9.11 -18.71 -13.04
C PRO A 108 9.33 -17.96 -11.72
N ARG A 109 10.57 -17.51 -11.47
CA ARG A 109 10.90 -16.69 -10.31
C ARG A 109 10.20 -15.32 -10.37
N LEU A 110 10.31 -14.61 -11.50
CA LEU A 110 9.62 -13.33 -11.71
C LEU A 110 8.11 -13.46 -11.54
N LEU A 111 7.50 -14.51 -12.09
CA LEU A 111 6.05 -14.73 -11.97
C LEU A 111 5.63 -14.90 -10.51
N ARG A 112 6.43 -15.61 -9.72
CA ARG A 112 6.20 -15.78 -8.28
C ARG A 112 6.40 -14.46 -7.53
N SER A 113 7.49 -13.73 -7.81
CA SER A 113 7.75 -12.42 -7.21
C SER A 113 6.61 -11.43 -7.46
N LEU A 114 6.02 -11.42 -8.66
CA LEU A 114 4.85 -10.58 -9.00
C LEU A 114 3.58 -10.99 -8.23
N GLU A 115 3.36 -12.30 -8.07
CA GLU A 115 2.23 -12.82 -7.29
C GLU A 115 2.36 -12.50 -5.79
N ASP A 116 3.55 -12.68 -5.25
CA ASP A 116 3.88 -12.36 -3.86
C ASP A 116 3.72 -10.86 -3.61
N ALA A 117 4.20 -10.01 -4.53
CA ALA A 117 4.00 -8.57 -4.46
C ALA A 117 2.51 -8.20 -4.47
N ALA A 118 1.69 -8.80 -5.35
CA ALA A 118 0.25 -8.55 -5.37
C ALA A 118 -0.41 -8.91 -4.03
N ARG A 119 -0.02 -10.04 -3.43
CA ARG A 119 -0.52 -10.46 -2.11
C ARG A 119 -0.09 -9.50 -1.00
N GLN A 120 1.17 -9.10 -0.99
CA GLN A 120 1.73 -8.18 0.00
C GLN A 120 1.09 -6.80 -0.07
N VAL A 121 0.86 -6.27 -1.28
CA VAL A 121 0.17 -5.00 -1.51
C VAL A 121 -1.27 -5.05 -0.99
N ARG A 122 -2.02 -6.15 -1.23
CA ARG A 122 -3.37 -6.32 -0.64
C ARG A 122 -3.34 -6.28 0.89
N ALA A 123 -2.38 -6.98 1.49
CA ALA A 123 -2.22 -6.99 2.95
C ALA A 123 -1.89 -5.60 3.50
N LEU A 124 -1.03 -4.84 2.83
CA LEU A 124 -0.73 -3.47 3.21
C LEU A 124 -1.96 -2.56 3.07
N GLY A 125 -2.73 -2.69 1.98
CA GLY A 125 -3.98 -1.95 1.78
C GLY A 125 -4.97 -2.16 2.93
N ALA A 126 -5.22 -3.41 3.30
CA ALA A 126 -6.09 -3.75 4.43
C ALA A 126 -5.57 -3.19 5.77
N ALA A 127 -4.25 -3.19 5.98
CA ALA A 127 -3.64 -2.61 7.17
C ALA A 127 -3.83 -1.08 7.23
N VAL A 128 -3.64 -0.38 6.11
CA VAL A 128 -3.87 1.07 5.98
C VAL A 128 -5.34 1.42 6.20
N GLU A 129 -6.28 0.68 5.61
CA GLU A 129 -7.71 0.86 5.85
C GLU A 129 -8.08 0.69 7.33
N THR A 130 -7.47 -0.30 8.00
CA THR A 130 -7.71 -0.51 9.43
C THR A 130 -7.20 0.68 10.26
N VAL A 131 -6.03 1.24 9.92
CA VAL A 131 -5.50 2.44 10.58
C VAL A 131 -6.41 3.64 10.33
N LEU A 132 -6.88 3.84 9.10
CA LEU A 132 -7.83 4.90 8.75
C LEU A 132 -9.13 4.80 9.55
N ALA A 133 -9.72 3.60 9.63
CA ALA A 133 -10.94 3.35 10.39
C ALA A 133 -10.75 3.65 11.89
N ALA A 134 -9.64 3.20 12.47
CA ALA A 134 -9.33 3.44 13.88
C ALA A 134 -9.09 4.93 14.18
N LEU A 135 -8.40 5.66 13.30
CA LEU A 135 -8.22 7.11 13.42
C LEU A 135 -9.56 7.86 13.31
N GLY A 136 -10.46 7.43 12.41
CA GLY A 136 -11.80 8.00 12.28
C GLY A 136 -12.68 7.75 13.51
N ALA A 137 -12.60 6.56 14.10
CA ALA A 137 -13.31 6.22 15.34
C ALA A 137 -12.79 7.05 16.53
N ALA A 138 -11.47 7.23 16.64
CA ALA A 138 -10.86 8.07 17.67
C ALA A 138 -11.27 9.54 17.56
N ALA A 139 -11.38 10.07 16.34
CA ALA A 139 -11.74 11.46 16.09
C ALA A 139 -13.22 11.78 16.36
N ARG A 140 -14.11 10.79 16.31
CA ARG A 140 -15.55 11.00 16.51
C ARG A 140 -15.95 11.16 17.97
N GLY A 141 -15.15 10.65 18.92
CA GLY A 141 -15.49 10.62 20.34
C GLY A 141 -16.82 9.89 20.65
N PRO A 142 -17.13 9.61 21.92
CA PRO A 142 -18.50 9.26 22.28
C PRO A 142 -19.36 10.53 22.11
N GLY A 143 -20.27 10.52 21.12
CA GLY A 143 -21.25 11.58 20.94
C GLY A 143 -22.14 11.73 22.19
N PRO A 144 -22.70 12.92 22.46
CA PRO A 144 -23.54 13.14 23.63
C PRO A 144 -24.73 12.18 23.58
N GLU A 145 -24.90 11.38 24.64
CA GLU A 145 -26.11 10.56 24.82
C GLU A 145 -27.35 11.47 24.76
N PRO A 146 -28.42 11.05 24.08
CA PRO A 146 -29.66 11.79 24.08
C PRO A 146 -30.25 11.75 25.49
N VAL A 147 -30.29 12.91 26.15
CA VAL A 147 -31.07 13.11 27.38
C VAL A 147 -32.52 12.83 27.03
N THR A 148 -33.02 11.66 27.44
CA THR A 148 -34.42 11.31 27.31
C THR A 148 -35.14 12.00 28.47
N VAL A 149 -36.02 12.94 28.12
CA VAL A 149 -36.91 13.67 29.04
C VAL A 149 -38.03 12.75 29.52
#